data_AF-Q79BY9-F1
#
_entry.id   AF-Q79BY9-F1
#
_cell.length_a   1.000
_cell.length_b   1.000
_cell.length_c   1.000
_cell.angle_alpha   90.00
_cell.angle_beta   90.00
_cell.angle_gamma   90.00
#
_symmetry.space_group_name_H-M   'P 1'
#
loop_
_entity.id
_entity.type
_entity.pdbx_description
1 polymer ?
#
loop_
_entity_poly.entity_id
_entity_poly.type
_entity_poly.pdbx_seq_one_letter_code
_entity_poly.pdbx_strand_id
1 'polypeptide(L)'
;ITDAYAENADIANLLLAPYFKKIADEYQQALRDVVAYAVQNGIPVPTFSAAVAYYDSYRAAVLPANLIQAQRDYFGAHTYKRTDKEGIFHTEWLE
;
A
#
# COMPACT_ATOMS: atom_id res chain seq x y z
N ILE A 1 -13.87 -14.06 10.94
CA ILE A 1 -14.34 -12.75 10.40
C ILE A 1 -15.44 -12.19 11.28
N THR A 2 -16.54 -12.93 11.51
CA THR A 2 -17.60 -12.54 12.45
C THR A 2 -17.06 -12.11 13.81
N ASP A 3 -16.15 -12.89 14.40
CA ASP A 3 -15.58 -12.58 15.72
C ASP A 3 -14.81 -11.25 15.72
N ALA A 4 -14.04 -10.95 14.66
CA ALA A 4 -13.31 -9.70 14.53
C ALA A 4 -14.25 -8.48 14.49
N TYR A 5 -15.41 -8.60 13.83
CA TYR A 5 -16.44 -7.56 13.82
C TYR A 5 -17.29 -7.54 15.09
N ALA A 6 -17.44 -8.67 15.78
CA ALA A 6 -18.07 -8.71 17.09
C ALA A 6 -17.20 -8.01 18.15
N GLU A 7 -15.88 -8.13 18.06
CA GLU A 7 -14.91 -7.42 18.91
C GLU A 7 -14.81 -5.92 18.56
N ASN A 8 -14.80 -5.58 17.27
CA ASN A 8 -14.76 -4.19 16.81
C ASN A 8 -15.57 -4.03 15.50
N ALA A 9 -16.81 -3.57 15.63
CA ALA A 9 -17.71 -3.37 14.50
C ALA A 9 -17.22 -2.29 13.52
N ASP A 10 -16.46 -1.30 14.01
CA ASP A 10 -15.94 -0.17 13.23
C ASP A 10 -14.52 -0.42 12.71
N ILE A 11 -14.03 -1.66 12.71
CA ILE A 11 -12.68 -1.98 12.24
C ILE A 11 -12.51 -1.59 10.77
N ALA A 12 -11.57 -0.68 10.50
CA ALA A 12 -11.34 -0.15 9.16
C ALA A 12 -10.85 -1.21 8.15
N ASN A 13 -10.11 -2.22 8.63
CA ASN A 13 -9.56 -3.29 7.80
C ASN A 13 -9.27 -4.53 8.65
N LEU A 14 -9.62 -5.73 8.16
CA LEU A 14 -9.40 -6.99 8.87
C LEU A 14 -7.93 -7.30 9.16
N LEU A 15 -6.97 -6.77 8.36
CA LEU A 15 -5.53 -6.91 8.66
C LEU A 15 -5.12 -6.29 10.00
N LEU A 16 -5.95 -5.43 10.58
CA LEU A 16 -5.71 -4.80 11.88
C LEU A 16 -6.20 -5.68 13.05
N ALA A 17 -7.07 -6.67 12.80
CA ALA A 17 -7.57 -7.54 13.86
C ALA A 17 -6.48 -8.54 14.28
N PRO A 18 -6.35 -8.85 15.60
CA PRO A 18 -5.23 -9.61 16.15
C PRO A 18 -4.99 -10.95 15.45
N TYR A 19 -6.06 -11.70 15.17
CA TYR A 19 -5.98 -12.99 14.47
C TYR A 19 -5.33 -12.85 13.08
N PHE A 20 -5.84 -11.97 12.23
CA PHE A 20 -5.35 -11.82 10.86
C PHE A 20 -3.96 -11.20 10.82
N LYS A 21 -3.68 -10.24 11.69
CA LYS A 21 -2.33 -9.68 11.85
C LYS A 21 -1.31 -10.78 12.15
N LYS A 22 -1.60 -11.64 13.12
CA LYS A 22 -0.72 -12.76 13.48
C LYS A 22 -0.47 -13.68 12.28
N ILE A 23 -1.52 -14.09 11.57
CA ILE A 23 -1.38 -14.95 10.38
C ILE A 23 -0.54 -14.27 9.29
N ALA A 24 -0.75 -12.98 9.04
CA ALA A 24 0.06 -12.23 8.08
C ALA A 24 1.54 -12.14 8.50
N ASP A 25 1.79 -11.87 9.79
CA ASP A 25 3.14 -11.82 10.35
C ASP A 25 3.88 -13.16 10.22
N GLU A 26 3.18 -14.28 10.46
CA GLU A 26 3.73 -15.63 10.36
C GLU A 26 3.95 -16.10 8.92
N TYR A 27 3.03 -15.79 7.99
CA TYR A 27 3.03 -16.39 6.64
C TYR A 27 3.58 -15.50 5.54
N GLN A 28 3.83 -14.20 5.79
CA GLN A 28 4.31 -13.30 4.74
C GLN A 28 5.63 -13.77 4.10
N GLN A 29 6.54 -14.40 4.84
CA GLN A 29 7.81 -14.87 4.27
C GLN A 29 7.59 -16.00 3.26
N ALA A 30 6.75 -16.99 3.61
CA ALA A 30 6.41 -18.07 2.69
C ALA A 30 5.75 -17.55 1.41
N LEU A 31 4.84 -16.56 1.53
CA LEU A 31 4.23 -15.94 0.36
C LEU A 31 5.25 -15.21 -0.52
N ARG A 32 6.23 -14.52 0.07
CA ARG A 32 7.33 -13.87 -0.66
C ARG A 32 8.18 -14.89 -1.41
N ASP A 33 8.53 -16.00 -0.75
CA ASP A 33 9.35 -17.07 -1.35
C ASP A 33 8.62 -17.71 -2.55
N VAL A 34 7.31 -17.99 -2.40
CA VAL A 34 6.47 -18.51 -3.49
C VAL A 34 6.40 -17.54 -4.67
N VAL A 35 6.18 -16.24 -4.40
CA VAL A 35 6.13 -15.21 -5.47
C VAL A 35 7.47 -15.09 -6.17
N ALA A 36 8.58 -15.04 -5.41
CA ALA A 36 9.93 -14.96 -5.97
C ALA A 36 10.23 -16.19 -6.85
N TYR A 37 9.95 -17.40 -6.35
CA TYR A 37 10.11 -18.63 -7.11
C TYR A 37 9.28 -18.63 -8.40
N ALA A 38 8.00 -18.28 -8.30
CA ALA A 38 7.10 -18.25 -9.46
C ALA A 38 7.59 -17.28 -10.54
N VAL A 39 8.04 -16.08 -10.14
CA VAL A 39 8.61 -15.09 -11.06
C VAL A 39 9.87 -15.62 -11.76
N GLN A 40 10.81 -16.21 -11.01
CA GLN A 40 12.04 -16.78 -11.59
C GLN A 40 11.78 -17.94 -12.56
N ASN A 41 10.68 -18.66 -12.37
CA ASN A 41 10.30 -19.80 -13.19
C ASN A 41 9.25 -19.48 -14.27
N GLY A 42 8.85 -18.22 -14.42
CA GLY A 42 7.82 -17.82 -15.39
C GLY A 42 6.42 -18.40 -15.11
N ILE A 43 6.11 -18.76 -13.86
CA ILE A 43 4.81 -19.27 -13.46
C ILE A 43 3.90 -18.08 -13.10
N PRO A 44 2.75 -17.90 -13.77
CA PRO A 44 1.88 -16.77 -13.50
C PRO A 44 1.15 -16.94 -12.17
N VAL A 45 1.39 -16.02 -11.23
CA VAL A 45 0.75 -15.98 -9.90
C VAL A 45 0.13 -14.62 -9.59
N PRO A 46 -0.78 -14.11 -10.44
CA PRO A 46 -1.23 -12.71 -10.38
C PRO A 46 -1.82 -12.31 -9.03
N THR A 47 -2.60 -13.19 -8.40
CA THR A 47 -3.24 -12.92 -7.11
C THR A 47 -2.27 -12.98 -5.94
N PHE A 48 -1.26 -13.85 -5.96
CA PHE A 48 -0.22 -13.88 -4.92
C PHE A 48 0.69 -12.65 -5.01
N SER A 49 1.10 -12.27 -6.21
CA SER A 49 1.87 -11.03 -6.42
C SER A 49 1.08 -9.80 -5.97
N ALA A 50 -0.21 -9.72 -6.33
CA ALA A 50 -1.08 -8.62 -5.90
C ALA A 50 -1.29 -8.60 -4.37
N ALA A 51 -1.41 -9.76 -3.72
CA ALA A 51 -1.56 -9.86 -2.27
C ALA A 51 -0.31 -9.30 -1.54
N VAL A 52 0.90 -9.65 -2.00
CA VAL A 52 2.15 -9.08 -1.45
C VAL A 52 2.20 -7.58 -1.68
N ALA A 53 1.92 -7.12 -2.91
CA ALA A 53 1.95 -5.71 -3.26
C ALA A 53 0.95 -4.88 -2.42
N TYR A 54 -0.26 -5.38 -2.20
CA TYR A 54 -1.26 -4.74 -1.35
C TYR A 54 -0.82 -4.69 0.11
N TYR A 55 -0.38 -5.82 0.68
CA TYR A 55 0.05 -5.88 2.07
C TYR A 55 1.22 -4.92 2.36
N ASP A 56 2.22 -4.88 1.48
CA ASP A 56 3.36 -3.98 1.60
C ASP A 56 2.98 -2.51 1.38
N SER A 57 2.06 -2.23 0.46
CA SER A 57 1.57 -0.87 0.22
C SER A 57 0.71 -0.35 1.37
N TYR A 58 -0.14 -1.20 1.95
CA TYR A 58 -1.05 -0.81 3.04
C TYR A 58 -0.31 -0.50 4.33
N ARG A 59 0.78 -1.21 4.62
CA ARG A 59 1.61 -0.96 5.82
C ARG A 59 2.67 0.13 5.63
N ALA A 60 2.83 0.67 4.42
CA ALA A 60 3.77 1.73 4.14
C ALA A 60 3.16 3.10 4.52
N ALA A 61 3.73 3.76 5.52
CA ALA A 61 3.29 5.11 5.92
C ALA A 61 3.54 6.17 4.83
N VAL A 62 4.55 5.94 3.97
CA VAL A 62 4.88 6.81 2.83
C VAL A 62 5.01 5.94 1.59
N LEU A 63 4.19 6.25 0.58
CA LEU A 63 4.23 5.64 -0.74
C LEU A 63 4.85 6.61 -1.77
N PRO A 64 5.34 6.10 -2.91
CA PRO A 64 5.88 6.94 -3.99
C PRO A 64 4.82 7.81 -4.71
N ALA A 65 3.60 7.91 -4.17
CA ALA A 65 2.53 8.75 -4.70
C ALA A 65 2.89 10.25 -4.66
N ASN A 66 3.88 10.66 -3.87
CA ASN A 66 4.44 12.01 -3.93
C ASN A 66 5.02 12.34 -5.31
N LEU A 67 5.67 11.39 -5.99
CA LEU A 67 6.17 11.59 -7.35
C LEU A 67 5.02 11.74 -8.35
N ILE A 68 3.93 10.97 -8.20
CA ILE A 68 2.72 11.12 -9.01
C ILE A 68 2.14 12.52 -8.83
N GLN A 69 2.07 13.01 -7.58
CA GLN A 69 1.61 14.37 -7.31
C GLN A 69 2.51 15.43 -7.95
N ALA A 70 3.83 15.27 -7.88
CA ALA A 70 4.79 16.16 -8.54
C ALA A 70 4.60 16.17 -10.07
N GLN A 71 4.45 14.99 -10.70
CA GLN A 71 4.19 14.88 -12.14
C GLN A 71 2.90 15.60 -12.54
N ARG A 72 1.80 15.33 -11.83
CA ARG A 72 0.49 15.96 -12.09
C ARG A 72 0.55 17.48 -11.98
N ASP A 73 1.28 17.99 -10.98
CA ASP A 73 1.47 19.42 -10.83
C ASP A 73 2.32 20.00 -11.96
N TYR A 74 3.41 19.31 -12.32
CA TYR A 74 4.32 19.70 -13.39
C TYR A 74 3.63 19.88 -14.74
N PHE A 75 2.89 18.87 -15.22
CA PHE A 75 2.31 18.93 -16.58
C PHE A 75 0.92 19.55 -16.64
N GLY A 76 0.23 19.70 -15.50
CA GLY A 76 -1.20 19.99 -15.47
C GLY A 76 -1.66 20.99 -14.42
N ALA A 77 -0.74 21.64 -13.69
CA ALA A 77 -1.04 22.60 -12.62
C ALA A 77 -2.08 22.07 -11.61
N HIS A 78 -2.03 20.75 -11.34
CA HIS A 78 -3.03 20.06 -10.53
C HIS A 78 -2.90 20.29 -9.02
N THR A 79 -1.86 21.01 -8.57
CA THR A 79 -1.56 21.29 -7.17
C THR A 79 -1.27 20.06 -6.32
N TYR A 80 -0.69 20.26 -5.13
CA TYR A 80 -0.41 19.21 -4.16
C TYR A 80 -0.44 19.74 -2.72
N LYS A 81 -0.45 18.81 -1.75
CA LYS A 81 -0.29 19.09 -0.32
C LYS A 81 1.12 18.72 0.13
N ARG A 82 1.57 19.33 1.23
CA ARG A 82 2.88 19.06 1.84
C ARG A 82 2.72 18.41 3.20
N THR A 83 3.79 17.78 3.69
CA THR A 83 3.82 17.12 5.00
C THR A 83 4.27 18.05 6.13
N ASP A 84 4.86 19.19 5.80
CA ASP A 84 5.43 20.15 6.75
C ASP A 84 4.56 21.41 6.94
N LYS A 85 3.57 21.64 6.06
CA LYS A 85 2.73 22.84 6.06
C LYS A 85 1.32 22.53 5.56
N GLU A 86 0.33 23.06 6.27
CA GLU A 86 -1.05 23.08 5.81
C GLU A 86 -1.22 24.00 4.59
N GLY A 87 -2.13 23.62 3.68
CA GLY A 87 -2.44 24.39 2.48
C GLY A 87 -2.41 23.58 1.18
N ILE A 88 -2.64 24.28 0.07
CA ILE A 88 -2.58 23.76 -1.29
C ILE A 88 -1.48 24.52 -2.02
N PHE A 89 -0.58 23.80 -2.68
CA PHE A 89 0.63 24.35 -3.30
C PHE A 89 0.66 24.02 -4.79
N HIS A 90 1.15 24.98 -5.57
CA HIS A 90 1.55 24.79 -6.96
C HIS A 90 3.02 25.18 -7.09
N THR A 91 3.75 24.58 -8.03
CA THR A 91 5.15 24.91 -8.30
C THR A 91 5.32 25.19 -9.78
N GLU A 92 6.01 26.28 -10.11
CA GLU A 92 6.49 26.55 -11.47
C GLU A 92 7.80 25.78 -11.65
N TRP A 93 7.74 24.64 -12.34
CA TRP A 93 8.84 23.66 -12.34
C TRP A 93 9.96 23.95 -13.34
N LEU A 94 9.72 24.84 -14.30
CA LEU A 94 10.66 25.22 -15.36
C LEU A 94 11.29 26.60 -15.14
N GLU A 95 10.94 27.28 -14.05
CA GLU A 95 11.50 28.56 -13.64
C GLU A 95 12.74 28.41 -12.74
#